data_AF-Q1D1M8-F1
#
_entry.id   AF-Q1D1M8-F1
#
_cell.length_a   1.000
_cell.length_b   1.000
_cell.length_c   1.000
_cell.angle_alpha   90.00
_cell.angle_beta   90.00
_cell.angle_gamma   90.00
#
_symmetry.space_group_name_H-M   'P 1'
#
loop_
_entity.id
_entity.type
_entity.pdbx_description
1 polymer ?
#
loop_
_entity_poly.entity_id
_entity_poly.type
_entity_poly.pdbx_seq_one_letter_code
_entity_poly.pdbx_strand_id
1 'polypeptide(L)'
;MPSVLRPSWVLLSSCVLLLSTLSACDESDPAPDAGTWLPEDSGSPDSGAPDASAEAPWDGGYTVLEEHGDWIDRGRYSPCDFNQQGDPTTIRCDDLSRYDVSQCSPEALSQVAQHGIYLADMRGERLLSDGGSQITPDFTTYQLFSDGGTDTLNGQPLLTRNTDGGSFFVVGSRTNPFNGAVTVTALAGCQVPSPGIITGCYARCTNGRFSRAGTFEAWRMPSQRGEGESSGGLRLISESPVALGDAVDVYVTKNHAYVVSIDDLGGIGNGGLTVFDVSDRAHPIFKASISLPGDSSWNGVWAKEDALYIAGNRAGVVVYDISNPAQPEYVRHLPAGQGAHTVLVDGNRLYAMSPGEVTYVHDVTSPLAPVLLQLITVPSEFSSGGAHDAFAYEGRLYVSNGFGGYSIMDVTDLDNVRHLGQYVHGFNAYAHHSAVGTFAGRTIAFEGTEFNGSHLRVLDVTDPANIVKMGEFRLSPVTSIHNLILKGHLLYIAWYHEGVRVLDVSNPTKPRQVAHYNTFRESDPGRTDNLFEGTFGIRVPGDGYVYAADSVRGLLILNEL
;
A
#
# COMPACT_ATOMS: atom_id res chain seq x y z
N MET A 1 -34.40 -2.73 -40.15
CA MET A 1 -33.13 -3.46 -39.97
C MET A 1 -32.48 -2.89 -38.72
N PRO A 2 -32.43 -3.65 -37.61
CA PRO A 2 -32.29 -3.09 -36.27
C PRO A 2 -30.87 -3.18 -35.69
N SER A 3 -30.72 -2.37 -34.64
CA SER A 3 -29.66 -2.19 -33.66
C SER A 3 -29.09 -3.47 -33.03
N VAL A 4 -27.79 -3.46 -32.72
CA VAL A 4 -27.15 -4.41 -31.79
C VAL A 4 -26.63 -3.64 -30.58
N LEU A 5 -27.35 -3.78 -29.47
CA LEU A 5 -26.92 -3.47 -28.10
C LEU A 5 -25.88 -4.50 -27.64
N ARG A 6 -24.82 -4.07 -26.97
CA ARG A 6 -23.91 -4.96 -26.21
C ARG A 6 -24.34 -4.99 -24.75
N PRO A 7 -24.31 -6.15 -24.07
CA PRO A 7 -25.09 -6.37 -22.87
C PRO A 7 -24.40 -5.83 -21.61
N SER A 8 -25.22 -5.17 -20.80
CA SER A 8 -24.99 -4.80 -19.41
C SER A 8 -24.86 -6.06 -18.54
N TRP A 9 -23.88 -6.07 -17.63
CA TRP A 9 -23.72 -7.13 -16.65
C TRP A 9 -24.58 -6.81 -15.43
N VAL A 10 -25.56 -7.67 -15.16
CA VAL A 10 -26.35 -7.74 -13.94
C VAL A 10 -26.34 -9.21 -13.53
N LEU A 11 -25.90 -9.52 -12.32
CA LEU A 11 -26.15 -10.82 -11.69
C LEU A 11 -26.94 -10.56 -10.39
N LEU A 12 -28.14 -11.14 -10.38
CA LEU A 12 -29.16 -11.06 -9.35
C LEU A 12 -28.93 -12.08 -8.22
N SER A 13 -29.34 -11.64 -7.03
CA SER A 13 -29.54 -12.33 -5.76
C SER A 13 -30.44 -13.58 -5.79
N SER A 14 -30.29 -14.44 -4.76
CA SER A 14 -31.33 -15.23 -4.05
C SER A 14 -30.70 -15.89 -2.80
N CYS A 15 -30.92 -15.44 -1.54
CA CYS A 15 -32.00 -15.77 -0.56
C CYS A 15 -32.19 -17.28 -0.23
N VAL A 16 -32.43 -17.81 0.99
CA VAL A 16 -32.45 -17.42 2.44
C VAL A 16 -33.02 -18.66 3.24
N LEU A 17 -32.83 -18.73 4.59
CA LEU A 17 -33.48 -19.56 5.67
C LEU A 17 -32.98 -21.03 5.88
N LEU A 18 -32.90 -21.66 7.08
CA LEU A 18 -32.81 -21.34 8.54
C LEU A 18 -32.86 -22.70 9.33
N LEU A 19 -32.48 -22.69 10.63
CA LEU A 19 -32.74 -23.64 11.76
C LEU A 19 -31.75 -24.82 11.92
N SER A 20 -31.02 -25.09 13.03
CA SER A 20 -31.11 -25.01 14.52
C SER A 20 -30.71 -26.41 15.06
N THR A 21 -29.81 -26.60 16.03
CA THR A 21 -30.02 -26.77 17.49
C THR A 21 -28.69 -27.28 18.12
N LEU A 22 -28.08 -26.60 19.10
CA LEU A 22 -28.08 -26.81 20.59
C LEU A 22 -27.33 -28.03 21.17
N SER A 23 -26.30 -27.76 21.99
CA SER A 23 -26.03 -28.22 23.39
C SER A 23 -24.51 -28.10 23.71
N ALA A 24 -24.07 -27.24 24.64
CA ALA A 24 -23.88 -27.44 26.11
C ALA A 24 -22.78 -28.47 26.45
N CYS A 25 -21.87 -28.37 27.43
CA CYS A 25 -21.45 -27.41 28.47
C CYS A 25 -20.17 -28.02 29.14
N ASP A 26 -19.60 -27.32 30.14
CA ASP A 26 -18.56 -27.68 31.13
C ASP A 26 -17.09 -27.47 30.71
N GLU A 27 -16.31 -26.54 31.28
CA GLU A 27 -15.94 -26.14 32.67
C GLU A 27 -14.60 -26.74 33.17
N SER A 28 -13.73 -25.81 33.59
CA SER A 28 -12.74 -25.86 34.69
C SER A 28 -11.23 -26.12 34.42
N ASP A 29 -10.47 -25.07 34.78
CA ASP A 29 -9.03 -24.85 35.11
C ASP A 29 -8.35 -25.92 36.00
N PRO A 30 -7.04 -25.85 36.41
CA PRO A 30 -6.07 -24.73 36.37
C PRO A 30 -4.59 -25.08 36.00
N ALA A 31 -3.77 -24.03 35.92
CA ALA A 31 -2.30 -24.06 35.94
C ALA A 31 -1.72 -24.51 37.31
N PRO A 32 -0.43 -24.89 37.34
CA PRO A 32 0.44 -24.33 38.37
C PRO A 32 1.84 -23.90 37.87
N ASP A 33 2.36 -22.91 38.58
CA ASP A 33 3.72 -22.36 38.58
C ASP A 33 4.84 -23.40 38.73
N ALA A 34 6.02 -23.07 38.18
CA ALA A 34 7.26 -22.80 38.94
C ALA A 34 8.51 -23.06 38.09
N GLY A 35 9.51 -22.16 38.16
CA GLY A 35 10.88 -22.53 37.78
C GLY A 35 11.79 -21.40 37.29
N THR A 36 12.12 -20.48 38.19
CA THR A 36 13.30 -19.60 38.16
C THR A 36 14.59 -20.31 37.74
N TRP A 37 15.44 -19.73 36.89
CA TRP A 37 16.92 -19.71 36.99
C TRP A 37 17.52 -18.67 36.01
N LEU A 38 17.95 -17.52 36.54
CA LEU A 38 18.99 -16.66 35.96
C LEU A 38 20.31 -16.97 36.69
N PRO A 39 21.45 -16.71 36.04
CA PRO A 39 22.57 -16.09 36.74
C PRO A 39 22.77 -14.66 36.25
N GLU A 40 22.83 -13.76 37.21
CA GLU A 40 23.30 -12.38 37.11
C GLU A 40 24.72 -12.34 36.54
N ASP A 41 24.97 -11.42 35.60
CA ASP A 41 26.29 -10.83 35.44
C ASP A 41 26.15 -9.30 35.61
N SER A 42 26.88 -8.79 36.58
CA SER A 42 26.78 -7.46 37.13
C SER A 42 27.68 -6.49 36.35
N GLY A 43 27.09 -5.74 35.41
CA GLY A 43 27.66 -4.51 34.88
C GLY A 43 27.05 -3.30 35.58
N SER A 44 27.88 -2.46 36.20
CA SER A 44 27.44 -1.20 36.81
C SER A 44 26.80 -0.25 35.78
N PRO A 45 25.85 0.60 36.20
CA PRO A 45 25.04 1.41 35.29
C PRO A 45 25.86 2.61 34.81
N ASP A 46 26.17 2.63 33.51
CA ASP A 46 26.65 3.84 32.87
C ASP A 46 25.46 4.81 32.80
N SER A 47 25.54 5.87 33.60
CA SER A 47 24.60 6.98 33.58
C SER A 47 24.78 7.76 32.27
N GLY A 48 24.18 7.25 31.19
CA GLY A 48 24.03 7.98 29.94
C GLY A 48 23.06 9.15 30.16
N ALA A 49 23.58 10.36 30.12
CA ALA A 49 22.79 11.57 29.96
C ALA A 49 21.94 11.49 28.68
N PRO A 50 20.78 12.16 28.61
CA PRO A 50 20.02 12.25 27.38
C PRO A 50 20.74 13.20 26.43
N ASP A 51 21.60 12.68 25.56
CA ASP A 51 22.16 13.46 24.46
C ASP A 51 21.11 13.61 23.36
N ALA A 52 20.11 14.44 23.64
CA ALA A 52 19.37 15.18 22.62
C ALA A 52 20.21 16.41 22.25
N SER A 53 21.41 16.22 21.72
CA SER A 53 22.04 17.28 20.94
C SER A 53 21.28 17.35 19.63
N ALA A 54 20.44 18.38 19.45
CA ALA A 54 19.84 18.70 18.16
C ALA A 54 20.97 18.74 17.14
N GLU A 55 20.98 17.80 16.19
CA GLU A 55 21.91 17.83 15.07
C GLU A 55 21.79 19.23 14.42
N ALA A 56 22.93 19.83 14.07
CA ALA A 56 22.92 21.11 13.39
C ALA A 56 22.00 21.01 12.15
N PRO A 57 21.17 22.03 11.86
CA PRO A 57 20.34 22.03 10.67
C PRO A 57 21.16 21.69 9.44
N TRP A 58 20.61 20.86 8.57
CA TRP A 58 21.27 20.47 7.34
C TRP A 58 21.67 21.71 6.51
N ASP A 59 22.90 21.73 6.01
CA ASP A 59 23.53 22.89 5.36
C ASP A 59 23.30 22.94 3.83
N GLY A 60 22.55 21.97 3.29
CA GLY A 60 22.31 21.83 1.85
C GLY A 60 23.33 20.93 1.14
N GLY A 61 24.31 20.34 1.84
CA GLY A 61 25.30 19.43 1.26
C GLY A 61 24.82 17.98 1.17
N TYR A 62 25.11 17.29 0.06
CA TYR A 62 24.78 15.86 -0.09
C TYR A 62 25.73 15.15 -1.04
N THR A 63 25.65 13.82 -1.04
CA THR A 63 26.24 12.96 -2.07
C THR A 63 25.12 12.35 -2.88
N VAL A 64 25.27 12.34 -4.21
CA VAL A 64 24.29 11.69 -5.10
C VAL A 64 24.31 10.19 -4.83
N LEU A 65 23.14 9.62 -4.59
CA LEU A 65 22.94 8.18 -4.41
C LEU A 65 22.55 7.54 -5.74
N GLU A 66 23.07 6.34 -5.98
CA GLU A 66 22.68 5.53 -7.14
C GLU A 66 21.23 5.05 -6.99
N GLU A 67 20.49 5.04 -8.11
CA GLU A 67 19.13 4.48 -8.14
C GLU A 67 19.19 2.97 -8.45
N HIS A 68 18.68 2.18 -7.51
CA HIS A 68 18.62 0.72 -7.60
C HIS A 68 17.19 0.20 -7.76
N GLY A 69 16.19 1.08 -7.80
CA GLY A 69 14.78 0.71 -7.80
C GLY A 69 14.30 0.21 -6.45
N ASP A 70 13.09 -0.37 -6.46
CA ASP A 70 12.46 -0.92 -5.25
C ASP A 70 13.04 -2.27 -4.85
N TRP A 71 13.63 -3.00 -5.80
CA TRP A 71 14.15 -4.33 -5.58
C TRP A 71 15.65 -4.42 -5.84
N ILE A 72 16.37 -5.08 -4.91
CA ILE A 72 17.81 -5.33 -5.00
C ILE A 72 18.03 -6.84 -4.99
N ASP A 73 18.80 -7.37 -5.95
CA ASP A 73 19.17 -8.79 -5.95
C ASP A 73 20.10 -9.10 -4.76
N ARG A 74 19.56 -9.78 -3.74
CA ARG A 74 20.30 -10.26 -2.56
C ARG A 74 20.91 -11.65 -2.76
N GLY A 75 20.84 -12.19 -3.98
CA GLY A 75 21.21 -13.58 -4.28
C GLY A 75 20.07 -14.55 -3.97
N ARG A 76 20.37 -15.85 -4.08
CA ARG A 76 19.37 -16.91 -3.81
C ARG A 76 18.97 -16.89 -2.33
N TYR A 77 17.67 -16.98 -2.07
CA TYR A 77 17.11 -17.00 -0.70
C TYR A 77 17.14 -18.39 -0.05
N SER A 78 17.33 -19.44 -0.84
CA SER A 78 17.23 -20.82 -0.38
C SER A 78 18.17 -21.74 -1.18
N PRO A 79 18.67 -22.83 -0.57
CA PRO A 79 19.48 -23.82 -1.28
C PRO A 79 18.66 -24.75 -2.19
N CYS A 80 17.32 -24.77 -2.09
CA CYS A 80 16.51 -25.65 -2.94
C CYS A 80 16.43 -25.17 -4.39
N ASP A 81 16.08 -26.09 -5.28
CA ASP A 81 15.94 -25.81 -6.71
C ASP A 81 14.71 -26.48 -7.30
N PHE A 82 14.28 -26.01 -8.47
CA PHE A 82 13.22 -26.61 -9.26
C PHE A 82 13.81 -27.18 -10.55
N ASN A 83 13.51 -28.44 -10.87
CA ASN A 83 13.99 -29.09 -12.09
C ASN A 83 13.27 -28.53 -13.34
N GLN A 84 13.93 -27.57 -13.98
CA GLN A 84 13.51 -26.91 -15.22
C GLN A 84 13.78 -27.72 -16.49
N GLN A 85 14.36 -28.93 -16.41
CA GLN A 85 14.72 -29.72 -17.58
C GLN A 85 13.48 -30.35 -18.23
N GLY A 86 13.45 -30.32 -19.57
CA GLY A 86 12.42 -30.93 -20.41
C GLY A 86 11.68 -29.92 -21.29
N ASP A 87 10.64 -30.39 -21.97
CA ASP A 87 9.77 -29.54 -22.78
C ASP A 87 8.91 -28.64 -21.86
N PRO A 88 9.01 -27.29 -21.98
CA PRO A 88 8.24 -26.36 -21.17
C PRO A 88 6.72 -26.57 -21.19
N THR A 89 6.17 -27.22 -22.22
CA THR A 89 4.72 -27.52 -22.32
C THR A 89 4.29 -28.75 -21.51
N THR A 90 5.25 -29.53 -21.01
CA THR A 90 5.02 -30.74 -20.21
C THR A 90 5.45 -30.61 -18.76
N ILE A 91 6.22 -29.56 -18.43
CA ILE A 91 6.66 -29.27 -17.06
C ILE A 91 5.45 -28.90 -16.21
N ARG A 92 5.31 -29.59 -15.08
CA ARG A 92 4.25 -29.38 -14.09
C ARG A 92 4.82 -28.64 -12.88
N CYS A 93 4.47 -27.36 -12.75
CA CYS A 93 4.95 -26.52 -11.65
C CYS A 93 4.37 -26.94 -10.28
N ASP A 94 3.21 -27.60 -10.30
CA ASP A 94 2.46 -28.11 -9.15
C ASP A 94 2.93 -29.49 -8.66
N ASP A 95 3.93 -30.09 -9.32
CA ASP A 95 4.49 -31.39 -8.94
C ASP A 95 5.67 -31.24 -7.97
N LEU A 96 5.44 -31.56 -6.69
CA LEU A 96 6.45 -31.47 -5.64
C LEU A 96 7.70 -32.32 -5.93
N SER A 97 7.59 -33.40 -6.71
CA SER A 97 8.75 -34.27 -7.03
C SER A 97 9.80 -33.58 -7.90
N ARG A 98 9.47 -32.44 -8.51
CA ARG A 98 10.40 -31.60 -9.28
C ARG A 98 11.20 -30.62 -8.43
N TYR A 99 10.92 -30.51 -7.14
CA TYR A 99 11.64 -29.64 -6.23
C TYR A 99 12.73 -30.43 -5.51
N ASP A 100 13.98 -30.04 -5.70
CA ASP A 100 15.10 -30.58 -4.93
C ASP A 100 15.14 -29.90 -3.57
N VAL A 101 14.52 -30.56 -2.59
CA VAL A 101 14.47 -30.14 -1.19
C VAL A 101 15.45 -30.91 -0.31
N SER A 102 16.44 -31.58 -0.89
CA SER A 102 17.38 -32.43 -0.15
C SER A 102 18.24 -31.68 0.88
N GLN A 103 18.43 -30.37 0.69
CA GLN A 103 19.16 -29.47 1.61
C GLN A 103 18.24 -28.66 2.53
N CYS A 104 16.95 -28.97 2.55
CA CYS A 104 15.96 -28.30 3.39
C CYS A 104 15.89 -28.93 4.79
N SER A 105 15.28 -28.21 5.74
CA SER A 105 15.09 -28.70 7.11
C SER A 105 13.61 -29.00 7.38
N PRO A 106 13.20 -30.28 7.30
CA PRO A 106 11.85 -30.68 7.69
C PRO A 106 11.54 -30.36 9.15
N GLU A 107 12.53 -30.41 10.04
CA GLU A 107 12.37 -30.06 11.45
C GLU A 107 11.99 -28.58 11.59
N ALA A 108 12.70 -27.67 10.91
CA ALA A 108 12.37 -26.25 10.93
C ALA A 108 10.97 -25.98 10.35
N LEU A 109 10.63 -26.62 9.22
CA LEU A 109 9.33 -26.47 8.58
C LEU A 109 8.18 -27.00 9.46
N SER A 110 8.42 -28.03 10.27
CA SER A 110 7.42 -28.55 11.22
C SER A 110 7.02 -27.55 12.30
N GLN A 111 7.85 -26.52 12.54
CA GLN A 111 7.60 -25.46 13.52
C GLN A 111 6.93 -24.22 12.89
N VAL A 112 6.73 -24.20 11.56
CA VAL A 112 6.02 -23.12 10.89
C VAL A 112 4.57 -23.09 11.37
N ALA A 113 4.09 -21.89 11.68
CA ALA A 113 2.70 -21.68 12.06
C ALA A 113 1.78 -22.14 10.92
N GLN A 114 0.80 -22.99 11.25
CA GLN A 114 -0.19 -23.53 10.30
C GLN A 114 -1.28 -22.52 9.93
N HIS A 115 -1.08 -21.25 10.28
CA HIS A 115 -1.92 -20.13 9.90
C HIS A 115 -1.07 -18.87 9.84
N GLY A 116 -1.56 -17.87 9.11
CA GLY A 116 -0.93 -16.56 9.01
C GLY A 116 -1.08 -15.95 7.63
N ILE A 117 -0.86 -14.64 7.57
CA ILE A 117 -0.79 -13.88 6.33
C ILE A 117 0.68 -13.70 5.99
N TYR A 118 1.08 -14.00 4.76
CA TYR A 118 2.45 -13.94 4.31
C TYR A 118 2.59 -13.15 3.02
N LEU A 119 3.60 -12.27 2.98
CA LEU A 119 4.04 -11.58 1.77
C LEU A 119 5.43 -12.10 1.40
N ALA A 120 5.65 -12.43 0.13
CA ALA A 120 6.87 -13.07 -0.32
C ALA A 120 7.59 -12.29 -1.43
N ASP A 121 8.85 -11.97 -1.16
CA ASP A 121 9.82 -11.49 -2.14
C ASP A 121 10.36 -12.70 -2.91
N MET A 122 10.31 -12.63 -4.23
CA MET A 122 10.66 -13.75 -5.10
C MET A 122 11.74 -13.33 -6.09
N ARG A 123 12.81 -14.11 -6.11
CA ARG A 123 13.91 -13.97 -7.06
C ARG A 123 13.73 -14.98 -8.17
N GLY A 124 13.22 -14.52 -9.30
CA GLY A 124 13.03 -15.33 -10.48
C GLY A 124 14.32 -15.52 -11.26
N GLU A 125 14.61 -16.76 -11.65
CA GLU A 125 15.79 -17.12 -12.43
C GLU A 125 15.39 -17.96 -13.65
N ARG A 126 15.66 -17.42 -14.85
CA ARG A 126 15.44 -18.14 -16.10
C ARG A 126 16.77 -18.43 -16.78
N LEU A 127 17.08 -19.71 -16.95
CA LEU A 127 18.21 -20.16 -17.76
C LEU A 127 18.02 -19.75 -19.22
N LEU A 128 19.06 -19.14 -19.79
CA LEU A 128 19.12 -18.70 -21.18
C LEU A 128 19.83 -19.76 -22.02
N SER A 129 19.59 -19.72 -23.34
CA SER A 129 20.14 -20.71 -24.27
C SER A 129 21.67 -20.67 -24.40
N ASP A 130 22.29 -19.57 -24.01
CA ASP A 130 23.75 -19.37 -23.99
C ASP A 130 24.41 -19.85 -22.69
N GLY A 131 23.65 -20.41 -21.75
CA GLY A 131 24.12 -20.85 -20.44
C GLY A 131 24.14 -19.75 -19.38
N GLY A 132 23.72 -18.52 -19.69
CA GLY A 132 23.51 -17.46 -18.71
C GLY A 132 22.17 -17.59 -17.96
N SER A 133 21.98 -16.76 -16.93
CA SER A 133 20.73 -16.65 -16.18
C SER A 133 20.18 -15.23 -16.27
N GLN A 134 18.89 -15.10 -16.60
CA GLN A 134 18.15 -13.85 -16.45
C GLN A 134 17.46 -13.82 -15.09
N ILE A 135 17.79 -12.81 -14.29
CA ILE A 135 17.17 -12.55 -12.99
C ILE A 135 16.03 -11.54 -13.14
N THR A 136 14.91 -11.79 -12.48
CA THR A 136 13.78 -10.85 -12.45
C THR A 136 13.16 -10.80 -11.06
N PRO A 137 12.84 -9.61 -10.54
CA PRO A 137 12.01 -9.49 -9.34
C PRO A 137 10.63 -10.07 -9.60
N ASP A 138 10.03 -10.60 -8.55
CA ASP A 138 8.69 -11.14 -8.54
C ASP A 138 8.16 -11.12 -7.10
N PHE A 139 6.85 -11.29 -6.90
CA PHE A 139 6.27 -11.38 -5.57
C PHE A 139 5.01 -12.26 -5.59
N THR A 140 4.63 -12.75 -4.42
CA THR A 140 3.34 -13.41 -4.21
C THR A 140 2.91 -13.22 -2.77
N THR A 141 1.63 -13.40 -2.51
CA THR A 141 1.08 -13.37 -1.16
C THR A 141 0.25 -14.63 -0.91
N TYR A 142 0.07 -15.01 0.35
CA TYR A 142 -0.80 -16.13 0.73
C TYR A 142 -1.30 -16.00 2.17
N GLN A 143 -2.49 -16.55 2.43
CA GLN A 143 -3.08 -16.64 3.76
C GLN A 143 -3.43 -18.10 4.06
N LEU A 144 -3.00 -18.55 5.24
CA LEU A 144 -3.36 -19.85 5.79
C LEU A 144 -4.31 -19.64 6.97
N PHE A 145 -5.47 -20.29 6.95
CA PHE A 145 -6.48 -20.22 7.99
C PHE A 145 -6.31 -21.36 9.00
N SER A 146 -6.56 -21.05 10.27
CA SER A 146 -6.50 -22.01 11.39
C SER A 146 -7.83 -22.72 11.66
N ASP A 147 -8.94 -22.15 11.18
CA ASP A 147 -10.32 -22.56 11.50
C ASP A 147 -10.98 -23.40 10.39
N GLY A 148 -10.21 -23.78 9.36
CA GLY A 148 -10.73 -24.47 8.18
C GLY A 148 -11.36 -23.54 7.13
N GLY A 149 -11.17 -22.22 7.26
CA GLY A 149 -11.39 -21.27 6.17
C GLY A 149 -10.59 -21.63 4.91
N THR A 150 -10.99 -21.04 3.78
CA THR A 150 -10.36 -21.32 2.48
C THR A 150 -9.03 -20.58 2.39
N ASP A 151 -7.92 -21.30 2.53
CA ASP A 151 -6.56 -20.76 2.29
C ASP A 151 -6.46 -20.09 0.92
N THR A 152 -5.68 -19.02 0.84
CA THR A 152 -5.51 -18.23 -0.39
C THR A 152 -4.06 -18.09 -0.81
N LEU A 153 -3.86 -17.88 -2.11
CA LEU A 153 -2.62 -17.37 -2.69
C LEU A 153 -2.98 -16.31 -3.73
N ASN A 154 -2.47 -15.09 -3.55
CA ASN A 154 -2.85 -13.89 -4.29
C ASN A 154 -4.38 -13.66 -4.27
N GLY A 155 -5.01 -13.82 -3.11
CA GLY A 155 -6.45 -13.63 -2.92
C GLY A 155 -7.33 -14.67 -3.61
N GLN A 156 -6.77 -15.77 -4.10
CA GLN A 156 -7.51 -16.86 -4.76
C GLN A 156 -7.38 -18.16 -3.96
N PRO A 157 -8.44 -19.00 -3.89
CA PRO A 157 -8.38 -20.27 -3.19
C PRO A 157 -7.16 -21.13 -3.59
N LEU A 158 -6.48 -21.71 -2.60
CA LEU A 158 -5.40 -22.67 -2.85
C LEU A 158 -5.94 -23.89 -3.60
N LEU A 159 -5.13 -24.37 -4.55
CA LEU A 159 -5.32 -25.66 -5.20
C LEU A 159 -4.78 -26.81 -4.35
N THR A 160 -3.66 -26.57 -3.68
CA THR A 160 -2.97 -27.56 -2.84
C THR A 160 -2.39 -26.88 -1.62
N ARG A 161 -2.57 -27.52 -0.47
CA ARG A 161 -1.83 -27.23 0.76
C ARG A 161 -1.26 -28.53 1.31
N ASN A 162 0.04 -28.56 1.51
CA ASN A 162 0.76 -29.62 2.22
C ASN A 162 1.76 -28.96 3.17
N THR A 163 1.34 -28.69 4.39
CA THR A 163 2.14 -28.02 5.43
C THR A 163 2.38 -28.90 6.65
N ASP A 164 2.07 -30.20 6.54
CA ASP A 164 2.18 -31.19 7.61
C ASP A 164 3.50 -31.95 7.56
N GLY A 165 3.89 -32.54 8.70
CA GLY A 165 4.98 -33.52 8.75
C GLY A 165 6.35 -33.00 8.29
N GLY A 166 6.61 -31.70 8.48
CA GLY A 166 7.85 -31.06 8.04
C GLY A 166 7.92 -30.75 6.54
N SER A 167 6.79 -30.85 5.82
CA SER A 167 6.66 -30.33 4.46
C SER A 167 6.06 -28.92 4.48
N PHE A 168 6.40 -28.11 3.48
CA PHE A 168 5.69 -26.87 3.19
C PHE A 168 5.57 -26.73 1.67
N PHE A 169 4.39 -27.02 1.14
CA PHE A 169 4.10 -26.92 -0.28
C PHE A 169 2.70 -26.37 -0.49
N VAL A 170 2.61 -25.18 -1.07
CA VAL A 170 1.35 -24.50 -1.38
C VAL A 170 1.28 -24.17 -2.86
N VAL A 171 0.11 -24.37 -3.45
CA VAL A 171 -0.13 -24.13 -4.88
C VAL A 171 -1.39 -23.31 -5.03
N GLY A 172 -1.29 -22.20 -5.76
CA GLY A 172 -2.43 -21.37 -6.13
C GLY A 172 -2.48 -21.12 -7.63
N SER A 173 -3.62 -20.62 -8.09
CA SER A 173 -3.83 -20.26 -9.49
C SER A 173 -4.53 -18.91 -9.57
N ARG A 174 -4.05 -18.05 -10.46
CA ARG A 174 -4.65 -16.74 -10.74
C ARG A 174 -4.92 -16.58 -12.22
N THR A 175 -6.14 -16.17 -12.56
CA THR A 175 -6.51 -15.79 -13.92
C THR A 175 -6.32 -14.28 -14.08
N ASN A 176 -5.52 -13.88 -15.06
CA ASN A 176 -5.37 -12.49 -15.43
C ASN A 176 -6.70 -11.98 -16.04
N PRO A 177 -7.35 -10.97 -15.45
CA PRO A 177 -8.68 -10.52 -15.91
C PRO A 177 -8.66 -9.84 -17.28
N PHE A 178 -7.50 -9.35 -17.73
CA PHE A 178 -7.38 -8.61 -18.99
C PHE A 178 -7.20 -9.50 -20.21
N ASN A 179 -6.44 -10.58 -20.08
CA ASN A 179 -6.11 -11.48 -21.20
C ASN A 179 -6.52 -12.94 -20.98
N GLY A 180 -7.10 -13.26 -19.81
CA GLY A 180 -7.54 -14.61 -19.45
C GLY A 180 -6.40 -15.60 -19.18
N ALA A 181 -5.15 -15.16 -19.14
CA ALA A 181 -4.02 -16.05 -18.90
C ALA A 181 -4.06 -16.59 -17.48
N VAL A 182 -3.99 -17.91 -17.34
CA VAL A 182 -4.02 -18.60 -16.05
C VAL A 182 -2.58 -18.88 -15.62
N THR A 183 -2.18 -18.38 -14.46
CA THR A 183 -0.85 -18.62 -13.88
C THR A 183 -0.99 -19.46 -12.62
N VAL A 184 -0.39 -20.65 -12.63
CA VAL A 184 -0.21 -21.51 -11.46
C VAL A 184 1.13 -21.14 -10.82
N THR A 185 1.11 -20.85 -9.52
CA THR A 185 2.29 -20.59 -8.69
C THR A 185 2.36 -21.64 -7.61
N ALA A 186 3.50 -22.30 -7.47
CA ALA A 186 3.77 -23.27 -6.44
C ALA A 186 4.99 -22.84 -5.62
N LEU A 187 4.89 -22.93 -4.31
CA LEU A 187 5.94 -22.58 -3.34
C LEU A 187 6.30 -23.82 -2.54
N ALA A 188 7.57 -24.23 -2.59
CA ALA A 188 8.14 -25.25 -1.73
C ALA A 188 9.05 -24.59 -0.68
N GLY A 189 8.64 -24.62 0.58
CA GLY A 189 9.42 -24.12 1.70
C GLY A 189 10.62 -25.03 1.98
N CYS A 190 11.69 -24.44 2.50
CA CYS A 190 12.97 -25.12 2.68
C CYS A 190 13.61 -24.84 4.05
N GLN A 191 13.67 -23.57 4.45
CA GLN A 191 14.28 -23.15 5.71
C GLN A 191 13.42 -22.10 6.43
N VAL A 192 13.63 -21.97 7.72
CA VAL A 192 13.00 -20.97 8.60
C VAL A 192 14.13 -20.20 9.30
N PRO A 193 14.75 -19.20 8.64
CA PRO A 193 15.93 -18.51 9.17
C PRO A 193 15.64 -17.74 10.47
N SER A 194 14.40 -17.31 10.67
CA SER A 194 13.91 -16.70 11.89
C SER A 194 12.40 -16.94 12.05
N PRO A 195 11.82 -16.78 13.26
CA PRO A 195 10.38 -16.86 13.43
C PRO A 195 9.64 -15.95 12.44
N GLY A 196 8.64 -16.51 11.74
CA GLY A 196 7.84 -15.78 10.77
C GLY A 196 8.49 -15.58 9.39
N ILE A 197 9.71 -16.08 9.15
CA ILE A 197 10.33 -16.06 7.82
C ILE A 197 10.46 -17.49 7.28
N ILE A 198 10.00 -17.71 6.05
CA ILE A 198 10.14 -18.99 5.34
C ILE A 198 10.88 -18.72 4.03
N THR A 199 12.00 -19.40 3.81
CA THR A 199 12.68 -19.37 2.50
C THR A 199 12.46 -20.67 1.75
N GLY A 200 12.43 -20.60 0.43
CA GLY A 200 12.12 -21.74 -0.41
C GLY A 200 12.37 -21.49 -1.88
N CYS A 201 11.84 -22.39 -2.71
CA CYS A 201 11.91 -22.35 -4.16
C CYS A 201 10.51 -22.37 -4.73
N TYR A 202 10.36 -21.77 -5.90
CA TYR A 202 9.07 -21.66 -6.56
C TYR A 202 9.15 -21.99 -8.03
N ALA A 203 8.01 -22.34 -8.61
CA ALA A 203 7.82 -22.41 -10.04
C ALA A 203 6.49 -21.78 -10.46
N ARG A 204 6.47 -21.23 -11.67
CA ARG A 204 5.29 -20.67 -12.33
C ARG A 204 5.07 -21.28 -13.69
N CYS A 205 3.82 -21.64 -13.94
CA CYS A 205 3.34 -22.13 -15.21
C CYS A 205 2.19 -21.22 -15.67
N THR A 206 2.30 -20.64 -16.86
CA THR A 206 1.28 -19.76 -17.45
C THR A 206 0.64 -20.47 -18.64
N ASN A 207 -0.68 -20.61 -18.65
CA ASN A 207 -1.45 -21.36 -19.65
C ASN A 207 -0.90 -22.79 -19.87
N GLY A 208 -0.54 -23.46 -18.77
CA GLY A 208 0.01 -24.82 -18.79
C GLY A 208 1.46 -24.93 -19.29
N ARG A 209 2.14 -23.82 -19.57
CA ARG A 209 3.54 -23.80 -20.00
C ARG A 209 4.43 -23.23 -18.89
N PHE A 210 5.53 -23.91 -18.59
CA PHE A 210 6.56 -23.40 -17.69
C PHE A 210 7.05 -22.02 -18.13
N SER A 211 7.01 -21.05 -17.22
CA SER A 211 7.39 -19.68 -17.49
C SER A 211 8.61 -19.24 -16.69
N ARG A 212 8.71 -19.64 -15.42
CA ARG A 212 9.79 -19.21 -14.52
C ARG A 212 9.91 -20.11 -13.29
N ALA A 213 11.09 -20.19 -12.71
CA ALA A 213 11.33 -20.71 -11.37
C ALA A 213 12.34 -19.83 -10.63
N GLY A 214 12.58 -20.08 -9.35
CA GLY A 214 13.54 -19.33 -8.57
C GLY A 214 13.43 -19.61 -7.08
N THR A 215 13.89 -18.67 -6.25
CA THR A 215 13.80 -18.75 -4.78
C THR A 215 12.91 -17.66 -4.21
N PHE A 216 12.32 -17.88 -3.05
CA PHE A 216 11.50 -16.88 -2.35
C PHE A 216 11.91 -16.74 -0.87
N GLU A 217 11.60 -15.58 -0.30
CA GLU A 217 11.63 -15.29 1.14
C GLU A 217 10.26 -14.71 1.51
N ALA A 218 9.47 -15.47 2.28
CA ALA A 218 8.14 -15.11 2.73
C ALA A 218 8.16 -14.64 4.19
N TRP A 219 7.50 -13.54 4.46
CA TRP A 219 7.41 -12.90 5.78
C TRP A 219 5.98 -12.93 6.27
N ARG A 220 5.77 -13.43 7.49
CA ARG A 220 4.48 -13.36 8.18
C ARG A 220 4.17 -11.93 8.59
N MET A 221 2.94 -11.49 8.37
CA MET A 221 2.44 -10.15 8.70
C MET A 221 1.64 -10.15 10.01
N PRO A 222 1.76 -9.10 10.85
CA PRO A 222 2.72 -7.99 10.71
C PRO A 222 4.16 -8.48 10.89
N SER A 223 5.11 -7.83 10.21
CA SER A 223 6.52 -8.22 10.29
C SER A 223 7.03 -8.08 11.73
N GLN A 224 7.46 -9.18 12.35
CA GLN A 224 7.94 -9.17 13.73
C GLN A 224 9.36 -8.60 13.84
N ARG A 225 9.51 -7.29 13.59
CA ARG A 225 10.78 -6.55 13.81
C ARG A 225 11.14 -6.36 15.29
N GLY A 226 10.39 -6.95 16.22
CA GLY A 226 10.51 -6.69 17.65
C GLY A 226 10.02 -5.29 18.06
N GLU A 227 9.32 -4.59 17.17
CA GLU A 227 8.69 -3.30 17.46
C GLU A 227 7.38 -3.52 18.23
N GLY A 228 7.18 -2.77 19.32
CA GLY A 228 5.87 -2.68 19.96
C GLY A 228 4.83 -2.01 19.05
N GLU A 229 3.55 -2.10 19.41
CA GLU A 229 2.46 -1.46 18.66
C GLU A 229 2.73 0.04 18.45
N SER A 230 3.32 0.71 19.44
CA SER A 230 3.79 2.09 19.33
C SER A 230 5.20 2.25 19.86
N SER A 231 5.95 3.16 19.22
CA SER A 231 7.20 3.74 19.74
C SER A 231 7.06 4.54 21.05
N GLY A 232 5.84 4.89 21.46
CA GLY A 232 5.54 5.79 22.58
C GLY A 232 5.24 7.24 22.17
N GLY A 233 5.65 7.68 20.97
CA GLY A 233 5.35 9.02 20.46
C GLY A 233 3.93 9.17 19.91
N LEU A 234 3.40 8.11 19.29
CA LEU A 234 2.03 8.06 18.77
C LEU A 234 1.15 7.19 19.68
N ARG A 235 -0.01 7.71 20.06
CA ARG A 235 -1.02 7.00 20.84
C ARG A 235 -2.34 7.05 20.10
N LEU A 236 -2.98 5.88 19.97
CA LEU A 236 -4.34 5.78 19.47
C LEU A 236 -5.30 6.48 20.45
N ILE A 237 -6.06 7.43 19.92
CA ILE A 237 -7.09 8.20 20.63
C ILE A 237 -8.44 7.53 20.44
N SER A 238 -8.75 7.14 19.21
CA SER A 238 -9.96 6.39 18.89
C SER A 238 -9.79 5.57 17.60
N GLU A 239 -10.63 4.55 17.47
CA GLU A 239 -10.82 3.74 16.27
C GLU A 239 -12.31 3.70 15.95
N SER A 240 -12.68 3.84 14.69
CA SER A 240 -14.07 3.87 14.25
C SER A 240 -14.24 3.14 12.92
N PRO A 241 -15.00 2.03 12.88
CA PRO A 241 -15.20 1.28 11.65
C PRO A 241 -15.98 2.12 10.63
N VAL A 242 -15.60 2.01 9.36
CA VAL A 242 -16.33 2.62 8.26
C VAL A 242 -17.54 1.78 7.86
N ALA A 243 -18.56 2.40 7.28
CA ALA A 243 -19.81 1.72 6.93
C ALA A 243 -19.78 1.03 5.55
N LEU A 244 -18.83 1.41 4.70
CA LEU A 244 -18.73 1.01 3.30
C LEU A 244 -17.30 0.65 2.96
N GLY A 245 -17.13 -0.50 2.29
CA GLY A 245 -15.88 -0.94 1.68
C GLY A 245 -14.63 -0.83 2.57
N ASP A 246 -13.48 -0.72 1.90
CA ASP A 246 -12.18 -0.56 2.57
C ASP A 246 -11.77 0.91 2.57
N ALA A 247 -11.48 1.46 3.74
CA ALA A 247 -11.09 2.86 3.89
C ALA A 247 -9.70 3.11 3.27
N VAL A 248 -9.60 4.10 2.39
CA VAL A 248 -8.34 4.40 1.68
C VAL A 248 -7.86 5.84 1.82
N ASP A 249 -8.75 6.81 2.07
CA ASP A 249 -8.32 8.19 2.29
C ASP A 249 -9.28 8.93 3.23
N VAL A 250 -8.77 10.00 3.84
CA VAL A 250 -9.52 10.81 4.80
C VAL A 250 -9.20 12.29 4.67
N TYR A 251 -10.25 13.11 4.60
CA TYR A 251 -10.12 14.56 4.75
C TYR A 251 -10.84 15.04 6.01
N VAL A 252 -10.25 16.00 6.72
CA VAL A 252 -10.83 16.56 7.95
C VAL A 252 -11.03 18.05 7.80
N THR A 253 -12.27 18.50 7.98
CA THR A 253 -12.63 19.92 8.02
C THR A 253 -13.93 20.11 8.80
N LYS A 254 -14.15 21.29 9.39
CA LYS A 254 -15.36 21.63 10.15
C LYS A 254 -15.70 20.61 11.26
N ASN A 255 -14.68 20.09 11.95
CA ASN A 255 -14.79 19.01 12.94
C ASN A 255 -15.46 17.73 12.41
N HIS A 256 -15.39 17.47 11.11
CA HIS A 256 -15.87 16.24 10.51
C HIS A 256 -14.74 15.56 9.74
N ALA A 257 -14.70 14.22 9.84
CA ALA A 257 -13.84 13.37 9.03
C ALA A 257 -14.68 12.75 7.90
N TYR A 258 -14.21 12.94 6.67
CA TYR A 258 -14.79 12.42 5.45
C TYR A 258 -13.87 11.30 4.96
N VAL A 259 -14.27 10.05 5.22
CA VAL A 259 -13.46 8.87 4.92
C VAL A 259 -14.00 8.24 3.64
N VAL A 260 -13.19 8.20 2.60
CA VAL A 260 -13.56 7.54 1.34
C VAL A 260 -13.04 6.12 1.32
N SER A 261 -13.85 5.25 0.73
CA SER A 261 -13.60 3.83 0.64
C SER A 261 -13.72 3.35 -0.79
N ILE A 262 -12.91 2.35 -1.13
CA ILE A 262 -13.06 1.58 -2.36
C ILE A 262 -13.96 0.38 -2.15
N ASP A 263 -14.37 -0.28 -3.23
CA ASP A 263 -15.00 -1.59 -3.14
C ASP A 263 -14.06 -2.52 -2.34
N ASP A 264 -14.64 -3.36 -1.49
CA ASP A 264 -13.90 -4.33 -0.67
C ASP A 264 -12.86 -5.03 -1.55
N LEU A 265 -11.61 -5.10 -1.09
CA LEU A 265 -10.51 -5.75 -1.79
C LEU A 265 -10.76 -7.25 -2.03
N GLY A 266 -11.74 -7.85 -1.33
CA GLY A 266 -12.33 -9.17 -1.58
C GLY A 266 -13.51 -9.20 -2.57
N GLY A 267 -13.99 -8.04 -3.05
CA GLY A 267 -14.92 -7.87 -4.17
C GLY A 267 -16.42 -7.98 -3.87
N ILE A 268 -16.83 -7.90 -2.59
CA ILE A 268 -18.23 -8.14 -2.17
C ILE A 268 -18.93 -6.85 -1.70
N GLY A 269 -18.21 -5.93 -1.07
CA GLY A 269 -18.73 -4.66 -0.56
C GLY A 269 -18.57 -3.49 -1.54
N ASN A 270 -19.56 -2.60 -1.56
CA ASN A 270 -19.45 -1.31 -2.26
C ASN A 270 -18.74 -0.30 -1.35
N GLY A 271 -17.79 0.46 -1.88
CA GLY A 271 -17.21 1.62 -1.20
C GLY A 271 -18.10 2.86 -1.27
N GLY A 272 -17.52 4.03 -1.01
CA GLY A 272 -18.23 5.31 -0.94
C GLY A 272 -17.63 6.26 0.09
N LEU A 273 -18.47 7.04 0.76
CA LEU A 273 -18.08 8.00 1.79
C LEU A 273 -18.73 7.64 3.13
N THR A 274 -17.93 7.55 4.18
CA THR A 274 -18.38 7.54 5.58
C THR A 274 -18.04 8.88 6.23
N VAL A 275 -19.01 9.48 6.93
CA VAL A 275 -18.86 10.78 7.59
C VAL A 275 -18.94 10.61 9.10
N PHE A 276 -17.94 11.13 9.81
CA PHE A 276 -17.91 11.20 11.27
C PHE A 276 -17.86 12.65 11.75
N ASP A 277 -18.62 12.97 12.78
CA ASP A 277 -18.37 14.15 13.62
C ASP A 277 -17.24 13.78 14.59
N VAL A 278 -16.12 14.49 14.47
CA VAL A 278 -14.90 14.31 15.27
C VAL A 278 -14.68 15.49 16.21
N SER A 279 -15.73 16.24 16.57
CA SER A 279 -15.66 17.33 17.55
C SER A 279 -15.05 16.83 18.87
N ASP A 280 -15.43 15.64 19.31
CA ASP A 280 -14.70 14.85 20.32
C ASP A 280 -13.88 13.75 19.61
N ARG A 281 -12.56 13.92 19.57
CA ARG A 281 -11.66 12.98 18.89
C ARG A 281 -11.54 11.62 19.60
N ALA A 282 -11.91 11.54 20.88
CA ALA A 282 -11.95 10.27 21.59
C ALA A 282 -13.24 9.48 21.32
N HIS A 283 -14.29 10.15 20.84
CA HIS A 283 -15.59 9.54 20.58
C HIS A 283 -16.19 10.02 19.24
N PRO A 284 -15.61 9.66 18.09
CA PRO A 284 -16.19 9.99 16.79
C PRO A 284 -17.64 9.48 16.66
N ILE A 285 -18.53 10.32 16.13
CA ILE A 285 -19.95 9.99 15.96
C ILE A 285 -20.24 9.82 14.47
N PHE A 286 -20.65 8.61 14.07
CA PHE A 286 -21.14 8.36 12.71
C PHE A 286 -22.32 9.27 12.37
N LYS A 287 -22.26 9.92 11.20
CA LYS A 287 -23.28 10.86 10.71
C LYS A 287 -23.99 10.35 9.46
N ALA A 288 -23.22 9.90 8.48
CA ALA A 288 -23.75 9.53 7.18
C ALA A 288 -22.85 8.48 6.49
N SER A 289 -23.48 7.72 5.60
CA SER A 289 -22.85 6.79 4.68
C SER A 289 -23.46 7.04 3.31
N ILE A 290 -22.63 7.31 2.31
CA ILE A 290 -23.08 7.75 0.97
C ILE A 290 -22.35 6.92 -0.09
N SER A 291 -23.09 6.39 -1.05
CA SER A 291 -22.57 5.67 -2.21
C SER A 291 -23.38 6.03 -3.45
N LEU A 292 -22.77 6.05 -4.62
CA LEU A 292 -23.49 6.23 -5.89
C LEU A 292 -23.70 4.87 -6.59
N PRO A 293 -24.93 4.55 -7.05
CA PRO A 293 -25.16 3.33 -7.81
C PRO A 293 -24.27 3.26 -9.05
N GLY A 294 -23.42 2.24 -9.10
CA GLY A 294 -22.50 2.05 -10.21
C GLY A 294 -21.25 2.93 -10.20
N ASP A 295 -20.97 3.67 -9.12
CA ASP A 295 -19.71 4.37 -8.84
C ASP A 295 -19.42 4.27 -7.34
N SER A 296 -18.82 3.15 -6.95
CA SER A 296 -18.64 2.75 -5.55
C SER A 296 -17.18 2.67 -5.11
N SER A 297 -16.21 2.92 -6.00
CA SER A 297 -14.79 2.92 -5.64
C SER A 297 -14.26 4.35 -5.60
N TRP A 298 -14.19 4.93 -4.40
CA TRP A 298 -13.75 6.31 -4.16
C TRP A 298 -12.40 6.33 -3.45
N ASN A 299 -11.40 6.96 -4.06
CA ASN A 299 -10.01 6.75 -3.67
C ASN A 299 -9.34 7.97 -3.04
N GLY A 300 -9.58 9.18 -3.55
CA GLY A 300 -9.05 10.42 -2.98
C GLY A 300 -10.13 11.41 -2.57
N VAL A 301 -9.87 12.19 -1.52
CA VAL A 301 -10.80 13.22 -1.03
C VAL A 301 -10.10 14.52 -0.62
N TRP A 302 -10.67 15.64 -1.03
CA TRP A 302 -10.21 16.98 -0.63
C TRP A 302 -11.37 17.94 -0.44
N ALA A 303 -11.19 19.01 0.34
CA ALA A 303 -12.21 20.03 0.50
C ALA A 303 -11.67 21.46 0.37
N LYS A 304 -12.51 22.36 -0.16
CA LYS A 304 -12.32 23.82 -0.15
C LYS A 304 -13.62 24.47 0.31
N GLU A 305 -13.56 25.18 1.44
CA GLU A 305 -14.72 25.85 2.03
C GLU A 305 -15.90 24.88 2.26
N ASP A 306 -17.00 25.07 1.52
CA ASP A 306 -18.20 24.24 1.58
C ASP A 306 -18.23 23.13 0.52
N ALA A 307 -17.20 22.99 -0.33
CA ALA A 307 -17.15 21.91 -1.32
C ALA A 307 -16.23 20.77 -0.88
N LEU A 308 -16.74 19.55 -0.99
CA LEU A 308 -15.98 18.30 -0.88
C LEU A 308 -15.86 17.67 -2.27
N TYR A 309 -14.62 17.41 -2.69
CA TYR A 309 -14.27 16.80 -3.96
C TYR A 309 -13.81 15.37 -3.70
N ILE A 310 -14.42 14.40 -4.38
CA ILE A 310 -14.12 12.98 -4.23
C ILE A 310 -13.76 12.40 -5.59
N ALA A 311 -12.62 11.72 -5.68
CA ALA A 311 -12.20 11.02 -6.88
C ALA A 311 -12.90 9.65 -6.97
N GLY A 312 -13.73 9.46 -8.00
CA GLY A 312 -14.47 8.24 -8.28
C GLY A 312 -14.05 7.58 -9.59
N ASN A 313 -14.01 6.24 -9.58
CA ASN A 313 -13.53 5.43 -10.70
C ASN A 313 -14.42 5.49 -11.96
N ARG A 314 -15.64 6.03 -11.89
CA ARG A 314 -16.54 6.14 -13.05
C ARG A 314 -17.15 7.52 -13.21
N ALA A 315 -17.49 8.19 -12.12
CA ALA A 315 -18.09 9.53 -12.19
C ALA A 315 -17.08 10.65 -12.48
N GLY A 316 -15.78 10.36 -12.40
CA GLY A 316 -14.73 11.38 -12.38
C GLY A 316 -14.64 11.99 -10.98
N VAL A 317 -14.73 13.32 -10.85
CA VAL A 317 -14.77 13.95 -9.53
C VAL A 317 -16.21 14.21 -9.10
N VAL A 318 -16.64 13.61 -8.00
CA VAL A 318 -17.94 13.89 -7.38
C VAL A 318 -17.81 15.10 -6.45
N VAL A 319 -18.75 16.02 -6.53
CA VAL A 319 -18.77 17.26 -5.74
C VAL A 319 -19.97 17.27 -4.80
N TYR A 320 -19.70 17.42 -3.51
CA TYR A 320 -20.70 17.56 -2.45
C TYR A 320 -20.63 18.94 -1.78
N ASP A 321 -21.77 19.47 -1.39
CA ASP A 321 -21.91 20.62 -0.50
C ASP A 321 -21.87 20.11 0.96
N ILE A 322 -20.92 20.63 1.73
CA ILE A 322 -20.70 20.34 3.16
C ILE A 322 -20.92 21.58 4.04
N SER A 323 -21.75 22.53 3.62
CA SER A 323 -22.24 23.64 4.45
C SER A 323 -22.91 23.12 5.72
N ASN A 324 -23.65 22.01 5.61
CA ASN A 324 -23.96 21.10 6.71
C ASN A 324 -22.97 19.92 6.72
N PRO A 325 -21.90 19.96 7.54
CA PRO A 325 -20.84 18.96 7.46
C PRO A 325 -21.28 17.55 7.88
N ALA A 326 -22.40 17.43 8.61
CA ALA A 326 -22.98 16.15 9.01
C ALA A 326 -23.82 15.49 7.91
N GLN A 327 -24.23 16.22 6.88
CA GLN A 327 -25.11 15.75 5.82
C GLN A 327 -24.64 16.30 4.46
N PRO A 328 -23.58 15.74 3.86
CA PRO A 328 -23.12 16.16 2.55
C PRO A 328 -24.23 16.02 1.48
N GLU A 329 -24.48 17.08 0.73
CA GLU A 329 -25.48 17.11 -0.34
C GLU A 329 -24.81 17.01 -1.71
N TYR A 330 -25.24 16.06 -2.55
CA TYR A 330 -24.68 15.92 -3.90
C TYR A 330 -25.00 17.15 -4.74
N VAL A 331 -23.97 17.74 -5.35
CA VAL A 331 -24.12 18.90 -6.24
C VAL A 331 -24.05 18.45 -7.70
N ARG A 332 -22.93 17.82 -8.07
CA ARG A 332 -22.61 17.40 -9.44
C ARG A 332 -21.44 16.44 -9.49
N HIS A 333 -21.12 15.93 -10.68
CA HIS A 333 -19.83 15.32 -10.99
C HIS A 333 -19.13 16.06 -12.13
N LEU A 334 -17.80 15.97 -12.15
CA LEU A 334 -16.91 16.49 -13.18
C LEU A 334 -16.34 15.29 -13.96
N PRO A 335 -16.73 15.08 -15.23
CA PRO A 335 -16.26 13.94 -16.01
C PRO A 335 -14.74 13.94 -16.18
N ALA A 336 -14.10 12.79 -15.96
CA ALA A 336 -12.66 12.59 -16.10
C ALA A 336 -12.34 11.31 -16.88
N GLY A 337 -12.82 11.21 -18.12
CA GLY A 337 -12.62 10.06 -19.01
C GLY A 337 -12.84 8.69 -18.35
N GLN A 338 -11.77 7.96 -18.00
CA GLN A 338 -11.85 6.65 -17.32
C GLN A 338 -12.12 6.70 -15.81
N GLY A 339 -12.26 7.89 -15.22
CA GLY A 339 -12.44 8.11 -13.78
C GLY A 339 -11.33 8.99 -13.21
N ALA A 340 -11.53 9.50 -11.99
CA ALA A 340 -10.48 10.17 -11.24
C ALA A 340 -9.96 9.20 -10.17
N HIS A 341 -8.65 9.17 -9.97
CA HIS A 341 -8.00 8.36 -8.94
C HIS A 341 -7.78 9.17 -7.66
N THR A 342 -7.14 10.34 -7.78
CA THR A 342 -6.91 11.25 -6.65
C THR A 342 -7.30 12.68 -7.01
N VAL A 343 -7.44 13.53 -5.99
CA VAL A 343 -7.72 14.96 -6.14
C VAL A 343 -6.86 15.79 -5.19
N LEU A 344 -6.40 16.94 -5.66
CA LEU A 344 -5.66 17.93 -4.88
C LEU A 344 -6.24 19.31 -5.13
N VAL A 345 -6.43 20.11 -4.07
CA VAL A 345 -6.73 21.54 -4.20
C VAL A 345 -5.52 22.38 -3.79
N ASP A 346 -5.06 23.24 -4.70
CA ASP A 346 -4.06 24.28 -4.44
C ASP A 346 -4.62 25.66 -4.81
N GLY A 347 -4.84 26.50 -3.80
CA GLY A 347 -5.52 27.78 -3.97
C GLY A 347 -6.90 27.65 -4.62
N ASN A 348 -7.04 28.20 -5.83
CA ASN A 348 -8.27 28.13 -6.64
C ASN A 348 -8.21 27.07 -7.74
N ARG A 349 -7.28 26.11 -7.68
CA ARG A 349 -7.16 25.04 -8.67
C ARG A 349 -7.42 23.69 -8.01
N LEU A 350 -8.33 22.93 -8.62
CA LEU A 350 -8.55 21.52 -8.34
C LEU A 350 -7.87 20.70 -9.43
N TYR A 351 -6.87 19.93 -9.04
CA TYR A 351 -6.23 18.92 -9.87
C TYR A 351 -6.92 17.58 -9.63
N ALA A 352 -7.31 16.91 -10.69
CA ALA A 352 -7.89 15.56 -10.64
C ALA A 352 -7.11 14.64 -11.58
N MET A 353 -6.51 13.62 -11.01
CA MET A 353 -5.63 12.70 -11.70
C MET A 353 -6.47 11.59 -12.32
N SER A 354 -6.43 11.44 -13.66
CA SER A 354 -7.02 10.31 -14.38
C SER A 354 -5.90 9.42 -14.93
N PRO A 355 -5.57 8.30 -14.25
CA PRO A 355 -4.54 7.38 -14.70
C PRO A 355 -4.84 6.86 -16.12
N GLY A 356 -3.80 6.83 -16.95
CA GLY A 356 -3.90 6.46 -18.37
C GLY A 356 -4.40 7.57 -19.31
N GLU A 357 -4.75 8.76 -18.80
CA GLU A 357 -5.21 9.89 -19.62
C GLU A 357 -4.44 11.17 -19.35
N VAL A 358 -4.93 12.01 -18.43
CA VAL A 358 -4.49 13.39 -18.20
C VAL A 358 -4.74 13.80 -16.75
N THR A 359 -4.09 14.88 -16.29
CA THR A 359 -4.53 15.61 -15.10
C THR A 359 -5.52 16.69 -15.50
N TYR A 360 -6.74 16.61 -15.01
CA TYR A 360 -7.76 17.63 -15.21
C TYR A 360 -7.54 18.77 -14.22
N VAL A 361 -7.53 20.02 -14.71
CA VAL A 361 -7.37 21.21 -13.87
C VAL A 361 -8.64 22.04 -13.94
N HIS A 362 -9.30 22.23 -12.81
CA HIS A 362 -10.51 23.04 -12.70
C HIS A 362 -10.27 24.29 -11.86
N ASP A 363 -10.87 25.41 -12.26
CA ASP A 363 -11.06 26.58 -11.42
C ASP A 363 -12.11 26.27 -10.35
N VAL A 364 -11.75 26.47 -9.08
CA VAL A 364 -12.60 26.33 -7.90
C VAL A 364 -12.68 27.62 -7.08
N THR A 365 -12.53 28.78 -7.75
CA THR A 365 -12.84 30.09 -7.17
C THR A 365 -14.26 30.13 -6.62
N SER A 366 -15.21 29.50 -7.33
CA SER A 366 -16.54 29.14 -6.82
C SER A 366 -16.55 27.63 -6.49
N PRO A 367 -16.33 27.21 -5.23
CA PRO A 367 -16.01 25.81 -4.91
C PRO A 367 -17.07 24.80 -5.35
N LEU A 368 -18.36 25.15 -5.26
CA LEU A 368 -19.48 24.29 -5.65
C LEU A 368 -19.79 24.33 -7.16
N ALA A 369 -19.13 25.20 -7.92
CA ALA A 369 -19.30 25.33 -9.37
C ALA A 369 -17.94 25.28 -10.11
N PRO A 370 -17.20 24.14 -10.05
CA PRO A 370 -15.91 24.03 -10.74
C PRO A 370 -16.03 24.22 -12.26
N VAL A 371 -15.03 24.86 -12.86
CA VAL A 371 -14.94 25.09 -14.31
C VAL A 371 -13.64 24.50 -14.84
N LEU A 372 -13.70 23.62 -15.85
CA LEU A 372 -12.50 23.06 -16.46
C LEU A 372 -11.65 24.17 -17.10
N LEU A 373 -10.38 24.25 -16.72
CA LEU A 373 -9.40 25.19 -17.27
C LEU A 373 -8.47 24.51 -18.26
N GLN A 374 -7.92 23.35 -17.91
CA GLN A 374 -6.84 22.71 -18.66
C GLN A 374 -6.83 21.19 -18.48
N LEU A 375 -6.26 20.49 -19.46
CA LEU A 375 -5.86 19.08 -19.40
C LEU A 375 -4.35 18.99 -19.52
N ILE A 376 -3.68 18.62 -18.44
CA ILE A 376 -2.22 18.47 -18.42
C ILE A 376 -1.85 17.04 -18.81
N THR A 377 -1.04 16.90 -19.85
CA THR A 377 -0.45 15.63 -20.27
C THR A 377 1.01 15.56 -19.86
N VAL A 378 1.45 14.35 -19.47
CA VAL A 378 2.88 14.02 -19.42
C VAL A 378 3.35 13.63 -20.83
N PRO A 379 4.59 13.98 -21.26
CA PRO A 379 5.10 13.57 -22.57
C PRO A 379 4.95 12.06 -22.81
N SER A 380 4.59 11.69 -24.04
CA SER A 380 4.19 10.31 -24.39
C SER A 380 5.27 9.26 -24.17
N GLU A 381 6.54 9.65 -24.28
CA GLU A 381 7.71 8.82 -24.01
C GLU A 381 7.80 8.37 -22.54
N PHE A 382 7.07 9.07 -21.66
CA PHE A 382 7.02 8.79 -20.23
C PHE A 382 5.62 8.38 -19.77
N SER A 383 4.64 8.27 -20.68
CA SER A 383 3.27 7.94 -20.30
C SER A 383 3.11 6.42 -20.13
N SER A 384 3.40 5.93 -18.92
CA SER A 384 3.23 4.54 -18.52
C SER A 384 2.54 4.46 -17.16
N GLY A 385 1.33 3.90 -17.09
CA GLY A 385 0.46 3.96 -15.90
C GLY A 385 -0.33 5.27 -15.78
N GLY A 386 0.29 6.42 -16.05
CA GLY A 386 -0.35 7.74 -16.07
C GLY A 386 -0.35 8.45 -14.71
N ALA A 387 -0.88 9.67 -14.68
CA ALA A 387 -0.90 10.51 -13.48
C ALA A 387 -1.74 9.83 -12.39
N HIS A 388 -1.07 9.31 -11.37
CA HIS A 388 -1.67 8.60 -10.23
C HIS A 388 -1.98 9.56 -9.09
N ASP A 389 -1.03 10.43 -8.78
CA ASP A 389 -1.16 11.48 -7.78
C ASP A 389 -0.33 12.71 -8.18
N ALA A 390 -0.56 13.83 -7.50
CA ALA A 390 0.23 15.03 -7.69
C ALA A 390 0.35 15.87 -6.42
N PHE A 391 1.44 16.62 -6.33
CA PHE A 391 1.66 17.63 -5.30
C PHE A 391 1.94 18.98 -5.95
N ALA A 392 1.30 20.05 -5.47
CA ALA A 392 1.53 21.40 -5.96
C ALA A 392 2.44 22.17 -4.99
N TYR A 393 3.49 22.79 -5.52
CA TYR A 393 4.44 23.57 -4.71
C TYR A 393 5.09 24.67 -5.55
N GLU A 394 5.04 25.92 -5.07
CA GLU A 394 5.69 27.08 -5.68
C GLU A 394 5.47 27.24 -7.20
N GLY A 395 4.22 27.05 -7.66
CA GLY A 395 3.85 27.20 -9.07
C GLY A 395 4.23 26.01 -9.96
N ARG A 396 4.71 24.92 -9.36
CA ARG A 396 4.99 23.65 -10.04
C ARG A 396 4.00 22.58 -9.60
N LEU A 397 3.72 21.65 -10.51
CA LEU A 397 2.97 20.43 -10.24
C LEU A 397 3.92 19.24 -10.36
N TYR A 398 4.05 18.49 -9.29
CA TYR A 398 4.88 17.31 -9.18
C TYR A 398 3.97 16.08 -9.33
N VAL A 399 4.06 15.40 -10.46
CA VAL A 399 3.14 14.33 -10.86
C VAL A 399 3.81 12.98 -10.65
N SER A 400 3.24 12.17 -9.79
CA SER A 400 3.53 10.75 -9.65
C SER A 400 2.87 10.01 -10.82
N ASN A 401 3.63 9.70 -11.86
CA ASN A 401 3.13 9.21 -13.14
C ASN A 401 3.24 7.69 -13.28
N GLY A 402 2.96 6.93 -12.21
CA GLY A 402 3.01 5.48 -12.19
C GLY A 402 4.35 4.92 -12.67
N PHE A 403 4.32 3.94 -13.57
CA PHE A 403 5.54 3.37 -14.19
C PHE A 403 6.30 4.34 -15.10
N GLY A 404 5.73 5.51 -15.38
CA GLY A 404 6.35 6.58 -16.14
C GLY A 404 7.39 7.35 -15.37
N GLY A 405 7.42 7.25 -14.03
CA GLY A 405 8.33 7.99 -13.15
C GLY A 405 7.69 9.23 -12.53
N TYR A 406 8.51 10.12 -11.97
CA TYR A 406 8.07 11.31 -11.24
C TYR A 406 8.38 12.59 -12.04
N SER A 407 7.35 13.23 -12.59
CA SER A 407 7.47 14.37 -13.51
C SER A 407 7.22 15.71 -12.82
N ILE A 408 7.94 16.75 -13.23
CA ILE A 408 7.74 18.11 -12.72
C ILE A 408 7.26 19.00 -13.86
N MET A 409 6.13 19.67 -13.65
CA MET A 409 5.49 20.59 -14.59
C MET A 409 5.54 22.02 -14.05
N ASP A 410 5.85 22.99 -14.90
CA ASP A 410 5.54 24.39 -14.66
C ASP A 410 4.06 24.61 -14.96
N VAL A 411 3.32 25.06 -13.94
CA VAL A 411 1.89 25.35 -14.04
C VAL A 411 1.59 26.81 -13.69
N THR A 412 2.59 27.69 -13.67
CA THR A 412 2.39 29.12 -13.38
C THR A 412 1.41 29.75 -14.38
N ASP A 413 1.55 29.42 -15.66
CA ASP A 413 0.64 29.76 -16.75
C ASP A 413 -0.01 28.49 -17.33
N LEU A 414 -1.33 28.36 -17.14
CA LEU A 414 -2.07 27.18 -17.62
C LEU A 414 -2.27 27.19 -19.14
N ASP A 415 -2.10 28.32 -19.83
CA ASP A 415 -2.12 28.36 -21.29
C ASP A 415 -0.79 27.86 -21.90
N ASN A 416 0.25 27.76 -21.07
CA ASN A 416 1.59 27.33 -21.46
C ASN A 416 2.24 26.44 -20.40
N VAL A 417 1.59 25.30 -20.13
CA VAL A 417 2.14 24.26 -19.24
C VAL A 417 3.38 23.64 -19.85
N ARG A 418 4.45 23.52 -19.07
CA ARG A 418 5.74 23.01 -19.55
C ARG A 418 6.25 21.88 -18.67
N HIS A 419 6.62 20.75 -19.28
CA HIS A 419 7.41 19.73 -18.61
C HIS A 419 8.83 20.25 -18.36
N LEU A 420 9.26 20.24 -17.10
CA LEU A 420 10.57 20.74 -16.67
C LEU A 420 11.62 19.63 -16.55
N GLY A 421 11.18 18.43 -16.18
CA GLY A 421 12.01 17.24 -16.16
C GLY A 421 11.38 16.12 -15.34
N GLN A 422 12.10 15.00 -15.25
CA GLN A 422 11.56 13.76 -14.72
C GLN A 422 12.63 12.92 -14.02
N TYR A 423 12.23 12.26 -12.94
CA TYR A 423 13.00 11.24 -12.25
C TYR A 423 12.47 9.84 -12.58
N VAL A 424 13.37 8.93 -12.96
CA VAL A 424 13.03 7.54 -13.31
C VAL A 424 13.72 6.60 -12.34
N HIS A 425 12.92 5.81 -11.63
CA HIS A 425 13.30 4.97 -10.50
C HIS A 425 13.99 3.66 -10.90
N GLY A 426 14.10 3.36 -12.20
CA GLY A 426 14.61 2.09 -12.71
C GLY A 426 13.49 1.11 -13.08
N PHE A 427 13.78 -0.19 -13.01
CA PHE A 427 12.89 -1.22 -13.54
C PHE A 427 11.62 -1.41 -12.69
N ASN A 428 10.45 -1.16 -13.29
CA ASN A 428 9.12 -1.53 -12.78
C ASN A 428 8.75 -0.93 -11.41
N ALA A 429 9.31 0.21 -11.04
CA ALA A 429 8.88 0.98 -9.88
C ALA A 429 7.73 1.92 -10.27
N TYR A 430 6.71 2.03 -9.41
CA TYR A 430 5.49 2.78 -9.68
C TYR A 430 5.49 4.06 -8.84
N ALA A 431 5.75 5.21 -9.45
CA ALA A 431 5.70 6.50 -8.78
C ALA A 431 4.27 6.75 -8.28
N HIS A 432 4.10 6.92 -6.96
CA HIS A 432 2.78 6.84 -6.32
C HIS A 432 2.36 8.16 -5.66
N HIS A 433 3.08 8.62 -4.62
CA HIS A 433 2.70 9.82 -3.84
C HIS A 433 3.94 10.63 -3.49
N SER A 434 3.79 11.96 -3.34
CA SER A 434 4.90 12.81 -2.92
C SER A 434 4.47 13.98 -2.03
N ALA A 435 5.45 14.55 -1.31
CA ALA A 435 5.35 15.84 -0.65
C ALA A 435 6.63 16.63 -0.91
N VAL A 436 6.50 17.94 -1.08
CA VAL A 436 7.61 18.81 -1.47
C VAL A 436 7.74 19.95 -0.46
N GLY A 437 8.97 20.33 -0.14
CA GLY A 437 9.26 21.47 0.74
C GLY A 437 10.65 22.07 0.49
N THR A 438 10.88 23.25 1.07
CA THR A 438 12.17 23.94 0.98
C THR A 438 13.03 23.68 2.22
N PHE A 439 14.23 23.11 2.01
CA PHE A 439 15.21 22.79 3.06
C PHE A 439 16.55 23.42 2.69
N ALA A 440 17.13 24.23 3.58
CA ALA A 440 18.41 24.90 3.34
C ALA A 440 18.47 25.66 1.99
N GLY A 441 17.34 26.23 1.55
CA GLY A 441 17.24 26.95 0.27
C GLY A 441 17.13 26.06 -0.97
N ARG A 442 17.01 24.74 -0.81
CA ARG A 442 16.77 23.76 -1.88
C ARG A 442 15.33 23.27 -1.85
N THR A 443 14.78 22.96 -3.01
CA THR A 443 13.48 22.31 -3.12
C THR A 443 13.68 20.80 -3.09
N ILE A 444 13.12 20.14 -2.08
CA ILE A 444 13.28 18.71 -1.82
C ILE A 444 11.93 18.01 -1.97
N ALA A 445 11.90 16.93 -2.74
CA ALA A 445 10.75 16.05 -2.86
C ALA A 445 10.99 14.77 -2.04
N PHE A 446 10.02 14.44 -1.20
CA PHE A 446 9.86 13.16 -0.54
C PHE A 446 8.88 12.35 -1.37
N GLU A 447 9.34 11.28 -1.98
CA GLU A 447 8.54 10.51 -2.94
C GLU A 447 8.49 9.05 -2.50
N GLY A 448 7.29 8.49 -2.51
CA GLY A 448 7.04 7.08 -2.29
C GLY A 448 6.56 6.45 -3.58
N THR A 449 7.18 5.33 -3.95
CA THR A 449 6.62 4.42 -4.95
C THR A 449 5.59 3.50 -4.30
N GLU A 450 4.89 2.70 -5.08
CA GLU A 450 3.98 1.67 -4.58
C GLU A 450 4.33 0.29 -5.18
N PHE A 451 3.94 -0.78 -4.49
CA PHE A 451 4.23 -2.21 -4.71
C PHE A 451 5.34 -2.78 -3.78
N ASN A 452 5.66 -4.05 -3.98
CA ASN A 452 6.53 -4.83 -3.09
C ASN A 452 7.94 -4.23 -3.00
N GLY A 453 8.37 -3.85 -1.79
CA GLY A 453 9.69 -3.26 -1.53
C GLY A 453 9.74 -1.75 -1.76
N SER A 454 8.62 -1.13 -2.09
CA SER A 454 8.51 0.31 -2.25
C SER A 454 8.75 1.03 -0.93
N HIS A 455 9.41 2.18 -1.03
CA HIS A 455 10.03 2.86 0.08
C HIS A 455 10.16 4.36 -0.20
N LEU A 456 10.56 5.13 0.81
CA LEU A 456 10.76 6.56 0.66
C LEU A 456 12.07 6.86 -0.07
N ARG A 457 11.99 7.70 -1.09
CA ARG A 457 13.11 8.40 -1.72
C ARG A 457 13.10 9.87 -1.36
N VAL A 458 14.30 10.44 -1.24
CA VAL A 458 14.50 11.88 -1.07
C VAL A 458 15.26 12.39 -2.27
N LEU A 459 14.65 13.34 -2.98
CA LEU A 459 15.14 13.87 -4.24
C LEU A 459 15.42 15.37 -4.10
N ASP A 460 16.60 15.82 -4.55
CA ASP A 460 16.83 17.23 -4.82
C ASP A 460 16.19 17.56 -6.17
N VAL A 461 15.15 18.41 -6.13
CA VAL A 461 14.35 18.85 -7.29
C VAL A 461 14.49 20.36 -7.52
N THR A 462 15.53 20.97 -6.95
CA THR A 462 15.82 22.40 -7.11
C THR A 462 15.99 22.75 -8.59
N ASP A 463 16.81 21.97 -9.31
CA ASP A 463 16.89 21.97 -10.76
C ASP A 463 16.09 20.78 -11.33
N PRO A 464 14.84 21.00 -11.77
CA PRO A 464 13.98 19.92 -12.24
C PRO A 464 14.50 19.25 -13.52
N ALA A 465 15.44 19.86 -14.26
CA ALA A 465 16.09 19.22 -15.40
C ALA A 465 17.17 18.21 -14.98
N ASN A 466 17.63 18.25 -13.73
CA ASN A 466 18.71 17.42 -13.18
C ASN A 466 18.35 16.90 -11.78
N ILE A 467 17.26 16.12 -11.70
CA ILE A 467 16.79 15.54 -10.43
C ILE A 467 17.75 14.43 -9.97
N VAL A 468 18.13 14.44 -8.70
CA VAL A 468 19.03 13.45 -8.11
C VAL A 468 18.50 12.89 -6.80
N LYS A 469 18.74 11.60 -6.56
CA LYS A 469 18.48 10.97 -5.26
C LYS A 469 19.60 11.30 -4.29
N MET A 470 19.24 11.67 -3.08
CA MET A 470 20.17 12.11 -2.04
C MET A 470 19.92 11.46 -0.68
N GLY A 471 18.79 10.76 -0.52
CA GLY A 471 18.43 10.00 0.66
C GLY A 471 17.36 8.97 0.32
N GLU A 472 17.22 7.98 1.19
CA GLU A 472 16.14 7.00 1.15
C GLU A 472 15.88 6.47 2.56
N PHE A 473 14.68 5.93 2.79
CA PHE A 473 14.33 5.23 4.02
C PHE A 473 13.51 4.00 3.66
N ARG A 474 13.98 2.82 4.10
CA ARG A 474 13.42 1.51 3.77
C ARG A 474 12.93 0.81 5.03
N LEU A 475 11.82 0.08 4.91
CA LEU A 475 11.35 -0.90 5.89
C LEU A 475 11.49 -2.32 5.32
N SER A 476 10.51 -3.19 5.58
CA SER A 476 10.50 -4.57 5.11
C SER A 476 10.49 -4.64 3.57
N PRO A 477 11.29 -5.53 2.95
CA PRO A 477 11.37 -5.66 1.49
C PRO A 477 10.10 -6.25 0.84
N VAL A 478 9.12 -6.64 1.64
CA VAL A 478 7.85 -7.23 1.16
C VAL A 478 6.63 -6.32 1.33
N THR A 479 6.81 -5.12 1.87
CA THR A 479 5.73 -4.16 2.12
C THR A 479 5.86 -2.97 1.20
N SER A 480 4.86 -2.08 1.20
CA SER A 480 4.83 -0.86 0.38
C SER A 480 4.54 0.36 1.26
N ILE A 481 5.18 1.48 0.93
CA ILE A 481 4.77 2.82 1.36
C ILE A 481 3.51 3.26 0.57
N HIS A 482 2.74 4.22 1.09
CA HIS A 482 1.58 4.79 0.40
C HIS A 482 1.55 6.32 0.52
N ASN A 483 0.61 6.91 1.26
CA ASN A 483 0.46 8.37 1.36
C ASN A 483 1.42 8.98 2.39
N LEU A 484 1.89 10.20 2.12
CA LEU A 484 2.79 10.92 3.02
C LEU A 484 2.46 12.41 3.11
N ILE A 485 2.59 12.98 4.30
CA ILE A 485 2.31 14.40 4.58
C ILE A 485 3.53 15.00 5.27
N LEU A 486 4.11 16.02 4.63
CA LEU A 486 5.17 16.83 5.23
C LEU A 486 4.55 17.95 6.07
N LYS A 487 4.90 18.02 7.35
CA LYS A 487 4.53 19.10 8.24
C LYS A 487 5.74 19.60 9.01
N GLY A 488 6.21 20.79 8.66
CA GLY A 488 7.49 21.29 9.18
C GLY A 488 8.64 20.38 8.75
N HIS A 489 9.35 19.82 9.73
CA HIS A 489 10.42 18.83 9.50
C HIS A 489 9.97 17.39 9.76
N LEU A 490 8.69 17.14 10.02
CA LEU A 490 8.15 15.80 10.24
C LEU A 490 7.42 15.32 8.99
N LEU A 491 7.77 14.12 8.55
CA LEU A 491 7.11 13.41 7.46
C LEU A 491 6.27 12.28 8.06
N TYR A 492 4.95 12.46 8.02
CA TYR A 492 3.96 11.46 8.45
C TYR A 492 3.64 10.56 7.26
N ILE A 493 3.71 9.26 7.44
CA ILE A 493 3.66 8.29 6.34
C ILE A 493 2.70 7.17 6.71
N ALA A 494 1.78 6.88 5.80
CA ALA A 494 1.02 5.64 5.74
C ALA A 494 1.85 4.59 5.00
N TRP A 495 1.96 3.40 5.59
CA TRP A 495 2.81 2.32 5.08
C TRP A 495 2.09 0.98 5.18
N TYR A 496 0.87 0.87 4.67
CA TYR A 496 0.12 -0.39 4.56
C TYR A 496 0.25 -1.27 5.82
N HIS A 497 0.83 -2.47 5.68
CA HIS A 497 1.05 -3.47 6.72
C HIS A 497 1.94 -3.00 7.87
N GLU A 498 2.76 -1.99 7.62
CA GLU A 498 3.62 -1.36 8.60
C GLU A 498 2.83 -0.33 9.43
N GLY A 499 1.77 0.26 8.89
CA GLY A 499 0.93 1.22 9.62
C GLY A 499 1.45 2.66 9.49
N VAL A 500 1.41 3.44 10.57
CA VAL A 500 1.84 4.84 10.56
C VAL A 500 3.31 4.95 10.95
N ARG A 501 4.08 5.72 10.19
CA ARG A 501 5.48 6.08 10.45
C ARG A 501 5.63 7.59 10.49
N VAL A 502 6.48 8.09 11.38
CA VAL A 502 6.85 9.51 11.42
C VAL A 502 8.36 9.63 11.36
N LEU A 503 8.85 10.30 10.34
CA LEU A 503 10.27 10.55 10.14
C LEU A 503 10.58 12.02 10.42
N ASP A 504 11.66 12.27 11.16
CA ASP A 504 12.33 13.56 11.19
C ASP A 504 13.21 13.68 9.94
N VAL A 505 12.88 14.68 9.12
CA VAL A 505 13.55 14.99 7.85
C VAL A 505 14.26 16.35 7.91
N SER A 506 14.58 16.86 9.12
CA SER A 506 15.41 18.06 9.30
C SER A 506 16.74 17.96 8.54
N ASN A 507 17.27 16.75 8.42
CA ASN A 507 18.31 16.38 7.47
C ASN A 507 17.73 15.43 6.39
N PRO A 508 17.36 15.93 5.21
CA PRO A 508 16.74 15.11 4.16
C PRO A 508 17.65 13.99 3.63
N THR A 509 18.98 14.09 3.79
CA THR A 509 19.90 13.02 3.37
C THR A 509 19.85 11.79 4.28
N LYS A 510 19.28 11.92 5.48
CA LYS A 510 19.20 10.87 6.49
C LYS A 510 17.86 10.92 7.24
N PRO A 511 16.73 10.61 6.58
CA PRO A 511 15.44 10.53 7.26
C PRO A 511 15.52 9.56 8.45
N ARG A 512 15.03 9.99 9.61
CA ARG A 512 15.12 9.21 10.86
C ARG A 512 13.74 9.00 11.46
N GLN A 513 13.35 7.75 11.65
CA GLN A 513 12.10 7.45 12.35
C GLN A 513 12.13 7.95 13.80
N VAL A 514 11.17 8.81 14.14
CA VAL A 514 10.97 9.35 15.50
C VAL A 514 9.76 8.75 16.19
N ALA A 515 8.78 8.27 15.43
CA ALA A 515 7.64 7.56 15.96
C ALA A 515 7.05 6.57 14.95
N HIS A 516 6.33 5.59 15.48
CA HIS A 516 5.52 4.66 14.71
C HIS A 516 4.29 4.22 15.50
N TYR A 517 3.26 3.79 14.77
CA TYR A 517 2.11 3.04 15.27
C TYR A 517 1.76 1.93 14.27
N ASN A 518 1.88 0.68 14.67
CA ASN A 518 1.54 -0.50 13.86
C ASN A 518 0.03 -0.69 13.84
N THR A 519 -0.60 -0.58 12.67
CA THR A 519 -2.07 -0.67 12.56
C THR A 519 -2.55 -2.06 12.15
N PHE A 520 -1.73 -2.82 11.43
CA PHE A 520 -2.08 -4.13 10.91
C PHE A 520 -2.05 -5.20 12.01
N ARG A 521 -3.22 -5.80 12.27
CA ARG A 521 -3.37 -6.95 13.17
C ARG A 521 -3.93 -8.11 12.37
N GLU A 522 -3.16 -9.21 12.27
CA GLU A 522 -3.55 -10.42 11.53
C GLU A 522 -4.92 -10.97 11.97
N SER A 523 -5.28 -10.77 13.24
CA SER A 523 -6.53 -11.24 13.84
C SER A 523 -7.77 -10.40 13.54
N ASP A 524 -7.63 -9.21 12.92
CA ASP A 524 -8.78 -8.37 12.61
C ASP A 524 -9.67 -9.08 11.55
N PRO A 525 -11.00 -9.18 11.77
CA PRO A 525 -11.88 -9.77 10.77
C PRO A 525 -11.85 -8.99 9.45
N GLY A 526 -11.70 -9.70 8.33
CA GLY A 526 -11.62 -9.09 6.99
C GLY A 526 -10.22 -8.92 6.43
N ARG A 527 -9.16 -9.21 7.21
CA ARG A 527 -7.78 -9.23 6.69
C ARG A 527 -7.58 -10.33 5.66
N THR A 528 -6.93 -9.98 4.56
CA THR A 528 -6.59 -10.91 3.47
C THR A 528 -5.08 -10.97 3.23
N ASP A 529 -4.65 -11.73 2.22
CA ASP A 529 -3.29 -11.71 1.70
C ASP A 529 -3.04 -10.59 0.68
N ASN A 530 -3.88 -9.56 0.60
CA ASN A 530 -3.64 -8.44 -0.31
C ASN A 530 -2.46 -7.58 0.16
N LEU A 531 -1.54 -7.24 -0.76
CA LEU A 531 -0.41 -6.34 -0.50
C LEU A 531 -0.85 -4.93 -0.07
N PHE A 532 -2.00 -4.48 -0.56
CA PHE A 532 -2.55 -3.15 -0.31
C PHE A 532 -3.50 -3.17 0.89
N GLU A 533 -3.02 -3.56 2.06
CA GLU A 533 -3.81 -3.57 3.30
C GLU A 533 -3.08 -2.90 4.46
N GLY A 534 -3.85 -2.41 5.42
CA GLY A 534 -3.35 -1.68 6.59
C GLY A 534 -3.59 -0.19 6.40
N THR A 535 -2.64 0.67 6.81
CA THR A 535 -2.81 2.12 6.68
C THR A 535 -2.58 2.58 5.25
N PHE A 536 -3.63 3.07 4.59
CA PHE A 536 -3.61 3.66 3.25
C PHE A 536 -3.42 5.17 3.30
N GLY A 537 -4.43 5.89 3.80
CA GLY A 537 -4.52 7.34 3.76
C GLY A 537 -4.11 7.96 5.09
N ILE A 538 -3.57 9.18 5.04
CA ILE A 538 -3.16 9.92 6.23
C ILE A 538 -3.40 11.42 6.07
N ARG A 539 -3.91 12.06 7.14
CA ARG A 539 -4.18 13.49 7.18
C ARG A 539 -3.72 14.09 8.51
N VAL A 540 -3.00 15.19 8.42
CA VAL A 540 -2.51 15.95 9.58
C VAL A 540 -2.99 17.41 9.46
N PRO A 541 -4.24 17.72 9.83
CA PRO A 541 -4.82 19.05 9.61
C PRO A 541 -4.23 20.12 10.54
N GLY A 542 -3.49 19.70 11.57
CA GLY A 542 -2.86 20.57 12.56
C GLY A 542 -3.75 21.01 13.71
N ASP A 543 -4.75 20.20 14.03
CA ASP A 543 -5.54 20.29 15.24
C ASP A 543 -4.94 19.47 16.42
N GLY A 544 -3.68 19.01 16.29
CA GLY A 544 -2.99 18.18 17.27
C GLY A 544 -3.25 16.67 17.11
N TYR A 545 -3.86 16.25 16.00
CA TYR A 545 -4.14 14.85 15.71
C TYR A 545 -3.67 14.43 14.31
N VAL A 546 -3.43 13.13 14.17
CA VAL A 546 -3.20 12.43 12.91
C VAL A 546 -4.42 11.54 12.66
N TYR A 547 -5.01 11.67 11.49
CA TYR A 547 -6.14 10.85 11.05
C TYR A 547 -5.62 9.90 9.99
N ALA A 548 -5.82 8.60 10.19
CA ALA A 548 -5.35 7.56 9.29
C ALA A 548 -6.53 6.68 8.86
N ALA A 549 -6.58 6.35 7.57
CA ALA A 549 -7.53 5.40 7.01
C ALA A 549 -6.83 4.03 6.94
N ASP A 550 -7.31 3.08 7.74
CA ASP A 550 -6.87 1.69 7.70
C ASP A 550 -7.94 0.84 6.99
N SER A 551 -7.51 0.01 6.04
CA SER A 551 -8.41 -0.73 5.15
C SER A 551 -9.48 -1.52 5.88
N VAL A 552 -9.14 -2.15 7.01
CA VAL A 552 -10.06 -2.99 7.80
C VAL A 552 -10.54 -2.28 9.07
N ARG A 553 -9.68 -1.51 9.72
CA ARG A 553 -10.00 -0.86 11.01
C ARG A 553 -10.79 0.45 10.85
N GLY A 554 -10.87 0.98 9.62
CA GLY A 554 -11.57 2.22 9.31
C GLY A 554 -10.79 3.46 9.72
N LEU A 555 -11.45 4.41 10.38
CA LEU A 555 -10.84 5.66 10.83
C LEU A 555 -10.07 5.46 12.13
N LEU A 556 -8.77 5.72 12.09
CA LEU A 556 -7.90 5.79 13.26
C LEU A 556 -7.54 7.26 13.53
N ILE A 557 -7.66 7.68 14.80
CA ILE A 557 -7.21 9.00 15.24
C ILE A 557 -6.09 8.80 16.25
N LEU A 558 -4.93 9.39 16.00
CA LEU A 558 -3.76 9.38 16.89
C LEU A 558 -3.43 10.82 17.33
N ASN A 559 -2.69 10.99 18.42
CA ASN A 559 -2.10 12.31 18.70
C ASN A 559 -1.03 12.65 17.67
N GLU A 560 -0.88 13.94 17.39
CA GLU A 560 0.27 14.48 16.69
C GLU A 560 1.50 14.59 17.63
N LEU A 561 2.71 14.61 17.08
CA LEU A 561 3.98 14.79 17.81
C LEU A 561 4.26 16.24 18.18
#